data_AF-A0A445H4R2-F1
#
_entry.id   AF-A0A445H4R2-F1
#
_cell.length_a   1.000
_cell.length_b   1.000
_cell.length_c   1.000
_cell.angle_alpha   90.00
_cell.angle_beta   90.00
_cell.angle_gamma   90.00
#
_symmetry.space_group_name_H-M   'P 1'
#
loop_
_entity.id
_entity.type
_entity.pdbx_description
1 polymer ?
#
loop_
_entity_poly.entity_id
_entity_poly.type
_entity_poly.pdbx_seq_one_letter_code
_entity_poly.pdbx_strand_id
1 'polypeptide(L)'
;MTTRNGKIKNFTLNFGPQHPTAHGVSRPVFEMNGEVVEHAKPHIGSLYTAYTRISFRGTEELVECKTYLQALPYFDHLEEHAHSSAVERLLNCEVPLWAQYIRVLFREITRISNHLPTLTTHAMDVGASTLSLWAFEEWEKLLEFYERVSGARMHASFIRPGRVAQDLPLGLCQDIDCFTHQFASCIDELEEVSTGN
;
A
#
# COMPACT_ATOMS: atom_id res chain seq x y z
N MET A 1 -5.33 -40.78 9.31
CA MET A 1 -5.22 -42.11 9.97
C MET A 1 -6.33 -42.21 11.02
N THR A 2 -7.42 -42.89 10.67
CA THR A 2 -8.66 -42.99 11.48
C THR A 2 -8.45 -43.92 12.67
N THR A 3 -8.65 -43.42 13.89
CA THR A 3 -8.80 -44.27 15.08
C THR A 3 -10.26 -44.66 15.29
N ARG A 4 -10.44 -45.90 15.75
CA ARG A 4 -11.63 -46.74 15.89
C ARG A 4 -12.86 -46.21 16.66
N ASN A 5 -12.96 -44.91 16.97
CA ASN A 5 -14.12 -44.26 17.58
C ASN A 5 -14.36 -42.95 16.84
N GLY A 6 -15.53 -42.78 16.20
CA GLY A 6 -15.87 -41.74 15.22
C GLY A 6 -15.89 -40.28 15.72
N LYS A 7 -14.84 -39.83 16.39
CA LYS A 7 -14.51 -38.42 16.59
C LYS A 7 -13.36 -38.06 15.67
N ILE A 8 -13.64 -37.22 14.69
CA ILE A 8 -12.62 -36.64 13.82
C ILE A 8 -11.69 -35.83 14.71
N LYS A 9 -10.37 -36.09 14.65
CA LYS A 9 -9.39 -35.29 15.38
C LYS A 9 -9.14 -34.03 14.56
N ASN A 10 -9.33 -32.88 15.19
CA ASN A 10 -8.93 -31.60 14.62
C ASN A 10 -7.40 -31.58 14.47
N PHE A 11 -6.91 -31.19 13.30
CA PHE A 11 -5.49 -31.03 13.02
C PHE A 11 -5.13 -29.55 13.08
N THR A 12 -3.97 -29.24 13.66
CA THR A 12 -3.43 -27.88 13.67
C THR A 12 -2.45 -27.72 12.52
N LEU A 13 -2.71 -26.75 11.64
CA LEU A 13 -1.81 -26.37 10.54
C LEU A 13 -1.21 -24.99 10.85
N ASN A 14 0.11 -24.91 10.85
CA ASN A 14 0.83 -23.65 11.04
C ASN A 14 1.29 -23.12 9.68
N PHE A 15 0.72 -22.00 9.26
CA PHE A 15 1.16 -21.31 8.05
C PHE A 15 2.32 -20.39 8.43
N GLY A 16 3.53 -20.75 7.99
CA GLY A 16 4.75 -20.03 8.34
C GLY A 16 4.93 -18.73 7.54
N PRO A 17 5.74 -17.78 8.05
CA PRO A 17 6.00 -16.49 7.39
C PRO A 17 6.83 -16.61 6.11
N GLN A 18 7.36 -17.78 5.78
CA GLN A 18 8.07 -18.02 4.52
C GLN A 18 7.12 -18.38 3.37
N HIS A 19 5.84 -18.60 3.64
CA HIS A 19 4.88 -18.96 2.60
C HIS A 19 4.59 -17.74 1.72
N PRO A 20 4.64 -17.86 0.38
CA PRO A 20 4.41 -16.74 -0.54
C PRO A 20 3.07 -16.00 -0.28
N THR A 21 1.98 -16.75 -0.11
CA THR A 21 0.63 -16.24 0.21
C THR A 21 0.50 -15.59 1.60
N ALA A 22 1.54 -15.66 2.44
CA ALA A 22 1.53 -14.96 3.72
C ALA A 22 1.84 -13.45 3.58
N HIS A 23 2.20 -12.98 2.37
CA HIS A 23 2.50 -11.59 1.99
C HIS A 23 3.34 -10.86 3.03
N GLY A 24 4.48 -11.45 3.33
CA GLY A 24 5.38 -10.98 4.38
C GLY A 24 5.30 -11.89 5.59
N VAL A 25 4.98 -11.33 6.76
CA VAL A 25 5.34 -11.96 8.04
C VAL A 25 4.12 -12.43 8.83
N SER A 26 3.00 -12.66 8.15
CA SER A 26 1.80 -13.21 8.77
C SER A 26 2.02 -14.67 9.14
N ARG A 27 1.52 -15.06 10.32
CA ARG A 27 1.60 -16.45 10.80
C ARG A 27 0.24 -16.90 11.35
N PRO A 28 -0.72 -17.27 10.49
CA PRO A 28 -1.96 -17.86 10.95
C PRO A 28 -1.77 -19.33 11.35
N VAL A 29 -2.29 -19.69 12.51
CA VAL A 29 -2.43 -21.08 12.96
C VAL A 29 -3.89 -21.48 12.81
N PHE A 30 -4.14 -22.49 11.99
CA PHE A 30 -5.47 -23.00 11.68
C PHE A 30 -5.74 -24.29 12.46
N GLU A 31 -6.93 -24.39 13.05
CA GLU A 31 -7.50 -25.63 13.58
C GLU A 31 -8.53 -26.11 12.56
N MET A 32 -8.23 -27.24 11.89
CA MET A 32 -8.99 -27.73 10.74
C MET A 32 -9.60 -29.11 11.01
N ASN A 33 -10.78 -29.31 10.44
CA ASN A 33 -11.50 -30.58 10.40
C ASN A 33 -11.67 -30.99 8.93
N GLY A 34 -10.68 -31.73 8.40
CA GLY A 34 -10.59 -31.99 6.97
C GLY A 34 -10.25 -30.72 6.20
N GLU A 35 -11.12 -30.32 5.27
CA GLU A 35 -10.99 -29.09 4.45
C GLU A 35 -11.62 -27.86 5.12
N VAL A 36 -12.44 -28.05 6.15
CA VAL A 36 -13.13 -26.95 6.84
C VAL A 36 -12.27 -26.40 7.96
N VAL A 37 -12.05 -25.08 7.96
CA VAL A 37 -11.38 -24.36 9.05
C VAL A 37 -12.41 -24.08 10.15
N GLU A 38 -12.23 -24.67 11.34
CA GLU A 38 -13.10 -24.42 12.50
C GLU A 38 -12.66 -23.18 13.28
N HIS A 39 -11.35 -22.97 13.40
CA HIS A 39 -10.79 -21.82 14.09
C HIS A 39 -9.49 -21.35 13.42
N ALA A 40 -9.33 -20.04 13.24
CA ALA A 40 -8.09 -19.42 12.75
C ALA A 40 -7.55 -18.44 13.81
N LYS A 41 -6.30 -18.63 14.26
CA LYS A 41 -5.59 -17.71 15.16
C LYS A 41 -4.49 -17.01 14.37
N PRO A 42 -4.69 -15.77 13.89
CA PRO A 42 -3.61 -15.00 13.29
C PRO A 42 -2.63 -14.56 14.37
N HIS A 43 -1.41 -15.10 14.36
CA HIS A 43 -0.33 -14.55 15.17
C HIS A 43 0.26 -13.34 14.42
N ILE A 44 -0.28 -12.17 14.75
CA ILE A 44 0.27 -10.89 14.35
C ILE A 44 1.35 -10.54 15.38
N GLY A 45 2.54 -10.12 14.92
CA GLY A 45 3.63 -9.88 15.87
C GLY A 45 5.03 -10.09 15.34
N SER A 46 5.18 -10.82 14.24
CA SER A 46 6.49 -11.20 13.72
C SER A 46 7.31 -9.99 13.23
N LEU A 47 6.65 -8.96 12.67
CA LEU A 47 7.23 -7.63 12.45
C LEU A 47 7.30 -6.80 13.74
N TYR A 48 6.38 -7.05 14.67
CA TYR A 48 6.16 -6.27 15.90
C TYR A 48 7.31 -6.37 16.90
N THR A 49 8.12 -7.44 16.87
CA THR A 49 9.21 -7.64 17.84
C THR A 49 10.41 -6.70 17.64
N ALA A 50 10.50 -6.00 16.51
CA ALA A 50 11.41 -4.87 16.33
C ALA A 50 10.64 -3.56 16.08
N TYR A 51 9.48 -3.62 15.43
CA TYR A 51 8.82 -2.43 14.87
C TYR A 51 7.67 -1.86 15.72
N THR A 52 7.33 -2.36 16.91
CA THR A 52 6.14 -1.78 17.60
C THR A 52 6.30 -1.46 19.07
N ARG A 53 7.31 -2.01 19.72
CA ARG A 53 7.95 -1.30 20.83
C ARG A 53 8.80 -0.11 20.34
N ILE A 54 9.24 -0.12 19.08
CA ILE A 54 10.14 0.89 18.46
C ILE A 54 9.50 1.62 17.25
N SER A 55 8.35 1.22 16.70
CA SER A 55 7.71 2.00 15.61
C SER A 55 6.22 2.33 15.76
N PHE A 56 5.55 1.98 16.87
CA PHE A 56 4.46 2.85 17.32
C PHE A 56 5.01 3.77 18.40
N ARG A 57 5.56 3.22 19.49
CA ARG A 57 6.18 4.05 20.53
C ARG A 57 7.46 4.75 20.07
N GLY A 58 8.25 4.12 19.22
CA GLY A 58 9.44 4.79 18.68
C GLY A 58 9.18 5.63 17.43
N THR A 59 8.10 5.43 16.66
CA THR A 59 7.71 6.45 15.65
C THR A 59 7.09 7.65 16.34
N GLU A 60 6.29 7.47 17.40
CA GLU A 60 5.85 8.55 18.28
C GLU A 60 7.04 9.27 18.94
N GLU A 61 7.97 8.57 19.59
CA GLU A 61 9.20 9.18 20.15
C GLU A 61 10.09 9.84 19.06
N LEU A 62 10.21 9.23 17.88
CA LEU A 62 10.98 9.80 16.76
C LEU A 62 10.29 11.04 16.18
N VAL A 63 8.96 11.08 16.11
CA VAL A 63 8.19 12.23 15.65
C VAL A 63 8.16 13.33 16.72
N GLU A 64 8.14 12.98 18.01
CA GLU A 64 8.26 13.92 19.14
C GLU A 64 9.64 14.57 19.21
N CYS A 65 10.69 13.82 18.90
CA CYS A 65 12.07 14.31 18.92
C CYS A 65 12.48 15.02 17.62
N LYS A 66 11.66 14.98 16.56
CA LYS A 66 11.96 15.57 15.25
C LYS A 66 11.01 16.71 14.94
N THR A 67 11.46 17.60 14.06
CA THR A 67 10.56 18.62 13.53
C THR A 67 9.51 17.98 12.61
N TYR A 68 8.33 18.59 12.49
CA TYR A 68 7.23 18.11 11.62
C TYR A 68 7.69 17.78 10.19
N LEU A 69 8.71 18.47 9.67
CA LEU A 69 9.27 18.20 8.34
C LEU A 69 10.21 16.99 8.29
N GLN A 70 10.93 16.71 9.38
CA GLN A 70 11.84 15.57 9.48
C GLN A 70 11.11 14.25 9.77
N ALA A 71 9.85 14.34 10.20
CA ALA A 71 8.97 13.19 10.38
C ALA A 71 8.41 12.65 9.05
N LEU A 72 8.23 13.52 8.04
CA LEU A 72 7.61 13.18 6.76
C LEU A 72 8.22 11.97 6.02
N PRO A 73 9.55 11.78 5.95
CA PRO A 73 10.15 10.67 5.21
C PRO A 73 9.87 9.28 5.80
N TYR A 74 9.29 9.21 7.00
CA TYR A 74 8.93 7.96 7.67
C TYR A 74 7.50 7.51 7.35
N PHE A 75 6.71 8.37 6.71
CA PHE A 75 5.33 8.09 6.33
C PHE A 75 5.27 7.63 4.88
N ASP A 76 4.30 6.77 4.59
CA ASP A 76 3.95 6.42 3.21
C ASP A 76 3.19 7.58 2.53
N HIS A 77 3.07 7.58 1.20
CA HIS A 77 2.50 8.67 0.41
C HIS A 77 1.10 9.12 0.87
N LEU A 78 0.23 8.19 1.26
CA LEU A 78 -1.10 8.51 1.82
C LEU A 78 -1.01 9.15 3.21
N GLU A 79 -0.07 8.67 4.02
CA GLU A 79 0.15 9.12 5.39
C GLU A 79 0.80 10.51 5.42
N GLU A 80 1.65 10.86 4.44
CA GLU A 80 2.21 12.20 4.27
C GLU A 80 1.11 13.29 4.16
N HIS A 81 0.05 13.01 3.38
CA HIS A 81 -1.08 13.93 3.23
C HIS A 81 -1.90 14.03 4.52
N ALA A 82 -2.16 12.90 5.18
CA ALA A 82 -2.91 12.87 6.44
C ALA A 82 -2.18 13.62 7.55
N HIS A 83 -0.86 13.42 7.67
CA HIS A 83 -0.01 14.13 8.61
C HIS A 83 -0.02 15.64 8.35
N SER A 84 0.22 16.06 7.09
CA SER A 84 0.23 17.47 6.72
C SER A 84 -1.12 18.16 6.99
N SER A 85 -2.23 17.48 6.67
CA SER A 85 -3.58 17.98 6.92
C SER A 85 -3.89 18.10 8.42
N ALA A 86 -3.38 17.17 9.24
CA ALA A 86 -3.54 17.23 10.70
C ALA A 86 -2.77 18.42 11.29
N VAL A 87 -1.52 18.64 10.85
CA VAL A 87 -0.70 19.77 11.28
C VAL A 87 -1.32 21.12 10.86
N GLU A 88 -1.84 21.21 9.63
CA GLU A 88 -2.53 22.42 9.13
C GLU A 88 -3.77 22.77 9.94
N ARG A 89 -4.56 21.76 10.33
CA ARG A 89 -5.73 21.94 11.20
C ARG A 89 -5.36 22.40 12.60
N LEU A 90 -4.26 21.87 13.17
CA LEU A 90 -3.78 22.30 14.49
C LEU A 90 -3.26 23.74 14.48
N LEU A 91 -2.62 24.16 13.39
CA LEU A 91 -2.05 25.50 13.23
C LEU A 91 -3.03 26.52 12.64
N ASN A 92 -4.26 26.11 12.29
CA ASN A 92 -5.24 26.94 11.57
C ASN A 92 -4.65 27.64 10.33
N CYS A 93 -3.84 26.92 9.55
CA CYS A 93 -3.18 27.45 8.37
C CYS A 93 -4.00 27.14 7.11
N GLU A 94 -4.23 28.15 6.27
CA GLU A 94 -4.88 27.97 4.97
C GLU A 94 -3.85 27.64 3.89
N VAL A 95 -4.08 26.55 3.17
CA VAL A 95 -3.24 26.12 2.04
C VAL A 95 -3.69 26.86 0.77
N PRO A 96 -2.77 27.41 -0.06
CA PRO A 96 -3.17 28.10 -1.28
C PRO A 96 -3.85 27.16 -2.28
N LEU A 97 -4.79 27.69 -3.06
CA LEU A 97 -5.67 26.90 -3.94
C LEU A 97 -4.89 26.03 -4.95
N TRP A 98 -3.81 26.54 -5.54
CA TRP A 98 -2.99 25.79 -6.49
C TRP A 98 -2.35 24.54 -5.84
N ALA A 99 -1.90 24.65 -4.59
CA ALA A 99 -1.32 23.53 -3.86
C ALA A 99 -2.37 22.48 -3.51
N GLN A 100 -3.62 22.88 -3.27
CA GLN A 100 -4.72 21.94 -3.04
C GLN A 100 -4.99 21.08 -4.29
N TYR A 101 -5.02 21.68 -5.48
CA TYR A 101 -5.20 20.92 -6.73
C TYR A 101 -4.09 19.91 -6.97
N ILE A 102 -2.82 20.31 -6.78
CA ILE A 102 -1.69 19.40 -6.91
C ILE A 102 -1.80 18.24 -5.90
N ARG A 103 -2.13 18.52 -4.63
CA ARG A 103 -2.30 17.47 -3.61
C ARG A 103 -3.40 16.48 -3.96
N VAL A 104 -4.54 16.97 -4.47
CA VAL A 104 -5.62 16.08 -4.93
C VAL A 104 -5.13 15.22 -6.09
N LEU A 105 -4.49 15.80 -7.10
CA LEU A 105 -3.93 15.05 -8.24
C LEU A 105 -3.02 13.91 -7.78
N PHE A 106 -2.01 14.19 -6.94
CA PHE A 106 -1.10 13.14 -6.45
C PHE A 106 -1.78 12.13 -5.53
N ARG A 107 -2.78 12.55 -4.73
CA ARG A 107 -3.53 11.63 -3.88
C ARG A 107 -4.32 10.60 -4.70
N GLU A 108 -4.89 11.04 -5.83
CA GLU A 108 -5.59 10.15 -6.75
C GLU A 108 -4.62 9.19 -7.46
N ILE A 109 -3.45 9.70 -7.88
CA ILE A 109 -2.35 8.88 -8.42
C ILE A 109 -1.89 7.83 -7.40
N THR A 110 -1.66 8.21 -6.14
CA THR A 110 -1.31 7.26 -5.06
C THR A 110 -2.41 6.22 -4.86
N ARG A 111 -3.69 6.63 -4.94
CA ARG A 111 -4.80 5.70 -4.78
C ARG A 111 -4.79 4.62 -5.87
N ILE A 112 -4.60 5.02 -7.13
CA ILE A 112 -4.46 4.07 -8.26
C ILE A 112 -3.23 3.18 -8.03
N SER A 113 -2.11 3.79 -7.69
CA SER A 113 -0.84 3.10 -7.40
C SER A 113 -0.97 2.08 -6.26
N ASN A 114 -1.85 2.28 -5.28
CA ASN A 114 -2.08 1.32 -4.19
C ASN A 114 -3.06 0.20 -4.59
N HIS A 115 -4.07 0.51 -5.41
CA HIS A 115 -5.03 -0.51 -5.85
C HIS A 115 -4.40 -1.51 -6.83
N LEU A 116 -3.50 -1.08 -7.71
CA LEU A 116 -2.84 -1.95 -8.70
C LEU A 116 -2.10 -3.13 -8.04
N PRO A 117 -1.09 -2.93 -7.16
CA PRO A 117 -0.42 -4.01 -6.43
C PRO A 117 -1.36 -4.86 -5.59
N THR A 118 -2.41 -4.26 -5.01
CA THR A 118 -3.39 -5.01 -4.20
C THR A 118 -4.16 -6.01 -5.05
N LEU A 119 -4.62 -5.59 -6.24
CA LEU A 119 -5.33 -6.46 -7.16
C LEU A 119 -4.41 -7.54 -7.73
N THR A 120 -3.18 -7.18 -8.11
CA THR A 120 -2.23 -8.12 -8.70
C THR A 120 -1.77 -9.17 -7.71
N THR A 121 -1.42 -8.79 -6.48
CA THR A 121 -1.03 -9.74 -5.44
C THR A 121 -2.16 -10.71 -5.12
N HIS A 122 -3.40 -10.23 -5.07
CA HIS A 122 -4.57 -11.10 -4.89
C HIS A 122 -4.76 -12.07 -6.07
N ALA A 123 -4.67 -11.59 -7.30
CA ALA A 123 -4.76 -12.42 -8.50
C ALA A 123 -3.64 -13.47 -8.55
N MET A 124 -2.42 -13.09 -8.15
CA MET A 124 -1.27 -13.98 -8.07
C MET A 124 -1.48 -15.11 -7.07
N ASP A 125 -2.05 -14.83 -5.90
CA ASP A 125 -2.37 -15.85 -4.89
C ASP A 125 -3.39 -16.88 -5.38
N VAL A 126 -4.36 -16.44 -6.17
CA VAL A 126 -5.37 -17.31 -6.78
C VAL A 126 -4.78 -18.12 -7.94
N GLY A 127 -3.64 -17.69 -8.50
CA GLY A 127 -2.88 -18.39 -9.54
C GLY A 127 -2.78 -17.65 -10.87
N ALA A 128 -3.36 -16.44 -10.99
CA ALA A 128 -3.31 -15.61 -12.19
C ALA A 128 -2.07 -14.70 -12.18
N SER A 129 -0.91 -15.28 -12.50
CA SER A 129 0.38 -14.56 -12.49
C SER A 129 0.54 -13.55 -13.64
N THR A 130 -0.06 -13.81 -14.81
CA THR A 130 0.06 -12.93 -15.99
C THR A 130 -0.52 -11.53 -15.74
N LEU A 131 -1.68 -11.45 -15.06
CA LEU A 131 -2.33 -10.19 -14.71
C LEU A 131 -1.40 -9.29 -13.88
N SER A 132 -0.56 -9.92 -13.04
CA SER A 132 0.38 -9.18 -12.21
C SER A 132 1.42 -8.44 -13.03
N LEU A 133 1.95 -9.07 -14.08
CA LEU A 133 3.02 -8.48 -14.90
C LEU A 133 2.53 -7.22 -15.64
N TRP A 134 1.32 -7.27 -16.21
CA TRP A 134 0.73 -6.13 -16.93
C TRP A 134 0.49 -4.93 -16.02
N ALA A 135 -0.12 -5.16 -14.86
CA ALA A 135 -0.39 -4.07 -13.92
C ALA A 135 0.88 -3.54 -13.22
N PHE A 136 1.95 -4.33 -13.09
CA PHE A 136 3.25 -3.83 -12.63
C PHE A 136 3.93 -2.90 -13.64
N GLU A 137 3.71 -3.09 -14.95
CA GLU A 137 4.18 -2.16 -15.98
C GLU A 137 3.52 -0.79 -15.84
N GLU A 138 2.19 -0.74 -15.68
CA GLU A 138 1.48 0.52 -15.44
C GLU A 138 1.86 1.15 -14.10
N TRP A 139 2.08 0.34 -13.07
CA TRP A 139 2.55 0.82 -11.77
C TRP A 139 3.93 1.48 -11.85
N GLU A 140 4.84 0.95 -12.68
CA GLU A 140 6.17 1.52 -12.92
C GLU A 140 6.09 2.92 -13.56
N LYS A 141 5.15 3.15 -14.50
CA LYS A 141 4.89 4.47 -15.09
C LYS A 141 4.44 5.49 -14.03
N LEU A 142 3.62 5.06 -13.06
CA LEU A 142 3.21 5.91 -11.94
C LEU A 142 4.41 6.31 -11.05
N LEU A 143 5.37 5.39 -10.84
CA LEU A 143 6.59 5.69 -10.09
C LEU A 143 7.51 6.66 -10.83
N GLU A 144 7.52 6.67 -12.16
CA GLU A 144 8.26 7.67 -12.95
C GLU A 144 7.74 9.09 -12.68
N PHE A 145 6.42 9.27 -12.53
CA PHE A 145 5.85 10.56 -12.17
C PHE A 145 6.35 11.04 -10.80
N TYR A 146 6.45 10.15 -9.82
CA TYR A 146 7.01 10.48 -8.50
C TYR A 146 8.50 10.82 -8.57
N GLU A 147 9.27 10.09 -9.38
CA GLU A 147 10.69 10.35 -9.59
C GLU A 147 10.92 11.73 -10.18
N ARG A 148 10.15 12.12 -11.21
CA ARG A 148 10.23 13.45 -11.82
C ARG A 148 9.88 14.58 -10.85
N VAL A 149 8.95 14.32 -9.93
CA VAL A 149 8.38 15.32 -9.03
C VAL A 149 9.14 15.47 -7.74
N SER A 150 9.87 14.46 -7.28
CA SER A 150 10.56 14.49 -5.98
C SER A 150 12.01 14.03 -6.03
N GLY A 151 12.43 13.40 -7.14
CA GLY A 151 13.71 12.71 -7.25
C GLY A 151 13.73 11.33 -6.59
N ALA A 152 12.67 10.96 -5.86
CA ALA A 152 12.52 9.68 -5.19
C ALA A 152 11.26 8.96 -5.69
N ARG A 153 11.31 7.63 -5.70
CA ARG A 153 10.22 6.80 -6.25
C ARG A 153 9.15 6.48 -5.21
N MET A 154 9.57 6.02 -4.02
CA MET A 154 8.69 5.49 -2.98
C MET A 154 8.53 6.40 -1.76
N HIS A 155 9.52 7.25 -1.45
CA HIS A 155 9.47 8.16 -0.30
C HIS A 155 9.79 9.56 -0.77
N ALA A 156 8.76 10.25 -1.26
CA ALA A 156 8.89 11.51 -1.97
C ALA A 156 8.95 12.72 -1.02
N SER A 157 8.29 12.66 0.15
CA SER A 157 8.16 13.80 1.07
C SER A 157 7.75 15.10 0.34
N PHE A 158 6.85 14.93 -0.63
CA PHE A 158 6.45 15.96 -1.58
C PHE A 158 5.39 16.88 -0.96
N ILE A 159 4.46 16.30 -0.20
CA ILE A 159 3.42 17.03 0.51
C ILE A 159 4.00 17.46 1.86
N ARG A 160 3.98 18.77 2.13
CA ARG A 160 4.50 19.35 3.37
C ARG A 160 3.42 20.22 4.02
N PRO A 161 3.39 20.39 5.35
CA PRO A 161 2.44 21.29 5.99
C PRO A 161 2.48 22.70 5.37
N GLY A 162 1.31 23.21 4.98
CA GLY A 162 1.08 24.54 4.40
C GLY A 162 1.43 24.71 2.91
N ARG A 163 2.12 23.76 2.28
CA ARG A 163 2.58 23.89 0.88
C ARG A 163 2.83 22.56 0.18
N VAL A 164 3.37 22.65 -1.03
CA VAL A 164 4.01 21.54 -1.73
C VAL A 164 5.52 21.80 -1.72
N ALA A 165 6.35 20.75 -1.76
CA ALA A 165 7.81 20.88 -1.70
C ALA A 165 8.37 21.67 -2.88
N GLN A 166 7.91 21.35 -4.09
CA GLN A 166 8.27 22.02 -5.34
C GLN A 166 7.10 22.00 -6.31
N ASP A 167 7.10 22.92 -7.28
CA ASP A 167 6.08 22.96 -8.32
C ASP A 167 6.30 21.84 -9.35
N LEU A 168 5.30 21.58 -10.18
CA LEU A 168 5.36 20.52 -11.18
C LEU A 168 6.37 20.85 -12.30
N PRO A 169 7.18 19.88 -12.74
CA PRO A 169 8.04 20.08 -13.90
C PRO A 169 7.22 20.30 -15.17
N LEU A 170 7.76 21.12 -16.07
CA LEU A 170 7.11 21.42 -17.35
C LEU A 170 6.91 20.13 -18.17
N GLY A 171 5.70 19.94 -18.69
CA GLY A 171 5.33 18.76 -19.50
C GLY A 171 4.66 17.63 -18.72
N LEU A 172 4.81 17.56 -17.39
CA LEU A 172 4.27 16.45 -16.60
C LEU A 172 2.74 16.31 -16.72
N CYS A 173 2.00 17.42 -16.77
CA CYS A 173 0.54 17.36 -16.92
C CYS A 173 0.12 16.73 -18.25
N GLN A 174 0.89 16.93 -19.32
CA GLN A 174 0.61 16.32 -20.64
C GLN A 174 0.91 14.82 -20.62
N ASP A 175 1.98 14.42 -19.93
CA ASP A 175 2.33 13.01 -19.77
C ASP A 175 1.28 12.25 -18.93
N ILE A 176 0.78 12.87 -17.87
CA ILE A 176 -0.32 12.31 -17.06
C ILE A 176 -1.60 12.16 -17.91
N ASP A 177 -1.91 13.15 -18.74
CA ASP A 177 -3.08 13.09 -19.64
C ASP A 177 -2.94 11.99 -20.70
N CYS A 178 -1.76 11.83 -21.29
CA CYS A 178 -1.46 10.72 -22.20
C CYS A 178 -1.61 9.35 -21.49
N PHE A 179 -1.11 9.27 -20.25
CA PHE A 179 -1.21 8.06 -19.44
C PHE A 179 -2.66 7.68 -19.13
N THR A 180 -3.54 8.63 -18.75
CA THR A 180 -4.93 8.30 -18.41
C THR A 180 -5.68 7.70 -19.60
N HIS A 181 -5.38 8.14 -20.82
CA HIS A 181 -5.95 7.56 -22.05
C HIS A 181 -5.51 6.11 -22.27
N GLN A 182 -4.23 5.80 -22.06
CA GLN A 182 -3.70 4.44 -22.22
C GLN A 182 -4.14 3.51 -21.07
N PHE A 183 -4.21 4.06 -19.85
CA PHE A 183 -4.55 3.32 -18.65
C PHE A 183 -6.00 2.83 -18.67
N ALA A 184 -6.92 3.60 -19.27
CA ALA A 184 -8.31 3.19 -19.43
C ALA A 184 -8.44 1.88 -20.21
N SER A 185 -7.77 1.77 -21.38
CA SER A 185 -7.75 0.53 -22.15
C SER A 185 -7.09 -0.63 -21.41
N CYS A 186 -6.04 -0.36 -20.63
CA CYS A 186 -5.39 -1.40 -19.84
C CYS A 186 -6.33 -1.94 -18.74
N ILE A 187 -7.11 -1.08 -18.09
CA ILE A 187 -8.12 -1.53 -17.11
C ILE A 187 -9.17 -2.42 -17.77
N ASP A 188 -9.66 -2.06 -18.95
CA ASP A 188 -10.66 -2.86 -19.67
C ASP A 188 -10.11 -4.28 -19.98
N GLU A 189 -8.85 -4.37 -20.41
CA GLU A 189 -8.16 -5.65 -20.64
C GLU A 189 -7.97 -6.46 -19.35
N LEU A 190 -7.61 -5.81 -18.25
CA LEU A 190 -7.48 -6.45 -16.93
C LEU A 190 -8.84 -6.96 -16.43
N GLU A 191 -9.93 -6.22 -16.69
CA GLU A 191 -11.29 -6.60 -16.30
C GLU A 191 -11.80 -7.79 -17.13
N GLU A 192 -11.55 -7.80 -18.45
CA GLU A 192 -11.94 -8.91 -19.33
C GLU A 192 -11.34 -10.24 -18.86
N VAL A 193 -10.06 -10.23 -18.47
CA VAL A 193 -9.33 -11.42 -18.03
C VAL A 193 -9.70 -11.85 -16.61
N SER A 194 -10.19 -10.94 -15.75
CA SER A 194 -10.47 -11.23 -14.34
C SER A 194 -11.95 -11.51 -14.08
N THR A 195 -12.82 -10.60 -14.51
CA THR A 195 -14.27 -10.61 -14.21
C THR A 195 -15.06 -11.45 -15.23
N GLY A 196 -14.54 -11.59 -16.45
CA GLY A 196 -15.15 -12.38 -17.52
C GLY A 196 -14.90 -13.89 -17.45
N ASN A 197 -14.16 -14.37 -16.43
CA ASN A 197 -13.82 -15.79 -16.23
C ASN A 197 -14.96 -16.63 -15.62
#